data_AF-A0A3B5R2R8-F1
#
_entry.id   AF-A0A3B5R2R8-F1
#
_cell.length_a   1.000
_cell.length_b   1.000
_cell.length_c   1.000
_cell.angle_alpha   90.00
_cell.angle_beta   90.00
_cell.angle_gamma   90.00
#
_symmetry.space_group_name_H-M   'P 1'
#
loop_
_entity.id
_entity.type
_entity.pdbx_description
1 polymer ?
#
loop_
_entity_poly.entity_id
_entity_poly.type
_entity_poly.pdbx_seq_one_letter_code
_entity_poly.pdbx_strand_id
1 'polypeptide(L)'
;MSEVELVEVAKPEDNEKNERCSQPLGEDELIRNEFNIWIFLKRNAFVILTMAGVAVGIGLGFALRHVNMSKRDIAYLTFPGELLLRILQMMVLPLVVSSLIAGISNVDRKDFGKIGLRTLIYYLVTTVIAAFTGIFLAVLIQPGKSSRHTSESSPTETQTVHSLDAFLDLIRNMFPSNLVEACFRKVS
;
A
#
# COMPACT_ATOMS: atom_id res chain seq x y z
N MET A 1 19.07 35.62 3.28
CA MET A 1 19.91 35.02 2.23
C MET A 1 18.93 34.29 1.31
N SER A 2 18.32 34.92 0.31
CA SER A 2 18.69 36.10 -0.49
C SER A 2 17.42 36.82 -0.92
N GLU A 3 17.39 38.14 -0.82
CA GLU A 3 16.48 38.99 -1.61
C GLU A 3 17.15 39.32 -2.96
N VAL A 4 16.33 39.89 -3.87
CA VAL A 4 16.68 40.69 -5.05
C VAL A 4 16.90 39.91 -6.36
N GLU A 5 15.95 40.03 -7.30
CA GLU A 5 16.11 40.90 -8.47
C GLU A 5 14.76 41.19 -9.15
N LEU A 6 14.42 42.49 -9.23
CA LEU A 6 13.46 43.06 -10.16
C LEU A 6 14.02 42.94 -11.58
N VAL A 7 13.18 42.66 -12.58
CA VAL A 7 13.26 43.42 -13.84
C VAL A 7 11.86 43.63 -14.40
N GLU A 8 11.49 44.90 -14.38
CA GLU A 8 10.41 45.58 -15.07
C GLU A 8 10.73 45.70 -16.56
N VAL A 9 9.84 45.28 -17.49
CA VAL A 9 9.84 45.77 -18.87
C VAL A 9 8.42 45.85 -19.46
N ALA A 10 8.00 47.11 -19.64
CA ALA A 10 7.22 47.71 -20.74
C ALA A 10 5.71 47.43 -20.95
N LYS A 11 4.99 48.56 -21.02
CA LYS A 11 3.64 48.79 -21.56
C LYS A 11 3.76 49.31 -23.03
N PRO A 12 2.66 49.65 -23.72
CA PRO A 12 2.03 48.99 -24.88
C PRO A 12 2.31 49.68 -26.25
N GLU A 13 1.90 49.07 -27.38
CA GLU A 13 1.36 49.70 -28.63
C GLU A 13 1.71 48.91 -29.92
N ASP A 14 0.68 48.30 -30.52
CA ASP A 14 0.41 48.28 -31.97
C ASP A 14 -0.97 47.64 -32.22
N ASN A 15 -2.04 48.42 -32.06
CA ASN A 15 -2.84 48.94 -33.16
C ASN A 15 -3.04 47.99 -34.36
N GLU A 16 -4.27 47.49 -34.46
CA GLU A 16 -5.05 47.42 -35.70
C GLU A 16 -4.50 46.54 -36.84
N LYS A 17 -4.81 45.24 -36.77
CA LYS A 17 -5.31 44.52 -37.95
C LYS A 17 -6.62 43.83 -37.64
N ASN A 18 -7.67 44.63 -37.86
CA ASN A 18 -9.00 44.21 -38.25
C ASN A 18 -8.95 43.14 -39.37
N GLU A 19 -10.05 42.38 -39.47
CA GLU A 19 -10.43 41.48 -40.56
C GLU A 19 -9.95 40.00 -40.53
N ARG A 20 -10.57 39.17 -39.67
CA ARG A 20 -11.28 37.97 -40.18
C ARG A 20 -12.30 37.40 -39.20
N CYS A 21 -13.58 37.63 -39.52
CA CYS A 21 -14.66 36.73 -39.15
C CYS A 21 -14.39 35.35 -39.80
N SER A 22 -14.19 34.31 -39.00
CA SER A 22 -14.57 32.91 -39.27
C SER A 22 -14.20 32.08 -38.03
N GLN A 23 -15.21 31.67 -37.26
CA GLN A 23 -15.05 30.55 -36.32
C GLN A 23 -14.51 29.32 -37.08
N PRO A 24 -13.72 28.48 -36.40
CA PRO A 24 -14.30 27.17 -36.07
C PRO A 24 -14.34 26.98 -34.55
N LEU A 25 -15.56 27.01 -34.01
CA LEU A 25 -15.90 26.44 -32.71
C LEU A 25 -15.70 24.92 -32.82
N GLY A 26 -14.54 24.40 -32.39
CA GLY A 26 -14.33 22.95 -32.30
C GLY A 26 -12.90 22.50 -32.03
N GLU A 27 -11.89 23.23 -32.53
CA GLU A 27 -10.50 22.76 -32.42
C GLU A 27 -9.77 23.28 -31.17
N ASP A 28 -10.04 24.52 -30.74
CA ASP A 28 -9.39 25.11 -29.55
C ASP A 28 -9.88 24.53 -28.21
N GLU A 29 -11.11 24.02 -28.14
CA GLU A 29 -11.60 23.29 -26.95
C GLU A 29 -10.99 21.89 -26.86
N LEU A 30 -10.79 21.22 -28.00
CA LEU A 30 -10.18 19.89 -28.07
C LEU A 30 -8.71 19.95 -27.63
N ILE A 31 -7.93 20.92 -28.12
CA ILE A 31 -6.52 21.11 -27.73
C ILE A 31 -6.42 21.46 -26.24
N ARG A 32 -7.32 22.29 -25.71
CA ARG A 32 -7.37 22.61 -24.26
C ARG A 32 -7.74 21.40 -23.42
N ASN A 33 -8.67 20.57 -23.88
CA ASN A 33 -9.13 19.38 -23.18
C ASN A 33 -8.03 18.30 -23.16
N GLU A 34 -7.37 18.04 -24.28
CA GLU A 34 -6.21 17.14 -24.36
C GLU A 34 -5.07 17.59 -23.42
N PHE A 35 -4.76 18.89 -23.38
CA PHE A 35 -3.72 19.44 -22.51
C PHE A 35 -4.07 19.33 -21.01
N ASN A 36 -5.32 19.63 -20.65
CA ASN A 36 -5.81 19.48 -19.27
C ASN A 36 -5.84 18.01 -18.83
N ILE A 37 -6.25 17.10 -19.73
CA ILE A 37 -6.25 15.66 -19.48
C ILE A 37 -4.83 15.16 -19.27
N TRP A 38 -3.86 15.53 -20.10
CA TRP A 38 -2.47 15.11 -19.94
C TRP A 38 -1.84 15.63 -18.64
N ILE A 39 -2.13 16.88 -18.26
CA ILE A 39 -1.69 17.45 -16.99
C ILE A 39 -2.33 16.71 -15.81
N PHE A 40 -3.63 16.41 -15.89
CA PHE A 40 -4.34 15.67 -14.87
C PHE A 40 -3.86 14.21 -14.77
N LEU A 41 -3.62 13.56 -15.90
CA LEU A 41 -3.11 12.19 -16.01
C LEU A 41 -1.70 12.10 -15.43
N LYS A 42 -0.84 13.10 -15.71
CA LYS A 42 0.50 13.19 -15.13
C LYS A 42 0.46 13.47 -13.63
N ARG A 43 -0.50 14.28 -13.16
CA ARG A 43 -0.69 14.59 -11.73
C ARG A 43 -1.09 13.35 -10.93
N ASN A 44 -1.96 12.51 -11.49
CA ASN A 44 -2.50 11.31 -10.84
C ASN A 44 -1.93 10.00 -11.40
N ALA A 45 -0.79 10.06 -12.09
CA ALA A 45 -0.25 8.94 -12.87
C ALA A 45 -0.06 7.68 -12.02
N PHE A 46 0.45 7.82 -10.80
CA PHE A 46 0.71 6.68 -9.91
C PHE A 46 -0.58 5.95 -9.51
N VAL A 47 -1.64 6.68 -9.18
CA VAL A 47 -2.93 6.11 -8.76
C VAL A 47 -3.62 5.43 -9.96
N ILE A 48 -3.60 6.08 -11.11
CA ILE A 48 -4.20 5.53 -12.34
C ILE A 48 -3.45 4.26 -12.77
N LEU A 49 -2.11 4.25 -12.68
CA LEU A 49 -1.28 3.10 -13.02
C LEU A 49 -1.54 1.90 -12.10
N THR A 50 -1.69 2.10 -10.78
CA THR A 50 -1.98 1.00 -9.85
C THR A 50 -3.38 0.42 -10.06
N MET A 51 -4.38 1.28 -10.29
CA MET A 51 -5.74 0.85 -10.59
C MET A 51 -5.82 0.09 -11.93
N ALA A 52 -5.18 0.61 -12.97
CA ALA A 52 -5.08 -0.07 -14.26
C ALA A 52 -4.31 -1.40 -14.12
N GLY A 53 -3.21 -1.43 -13.36
CA GLY A 53 -2.44 -2.63 -13.09
C GLY A 53 -3.25 -3.73 -12.40
N VAL A 54 -4.08 -3.38 -11.40
CA VAL A 54 -4.99 -4.32 -10.75
C VAL A 54 -6.06 -4.82 -11.72
N ALA A 55 -6.68 -3.94 -12.50
CA ALA A 55 -7.69 -4.31 -13.48
C ALA A 55 -7.14 -5.26 -14.56
N VAL A 56 -5.97 -4.94 -15.11
CA VAL A 56 -5.26 -5.79 -16.08
C VAL A 56 -4.83 -7.10 -15.42
N GLY A 57 -4.33 -7.07 -14.18
CA GLY A 57 -3.93 -8.27 -13.44
C GLY A 57 -5.09 -9.24 -13.20
N ILE A 58 -6.27 -8.73 -12.84
CA ILE A 58 -7.48 -9.54 -12.68
C ILE A 58 -7.93 -10.10 -14.03
N GLY A 59 -7.97 -9.28 -15.08
CA GLY A 59 -8.35 -9.70 -16.42
C GLY A 59 -7.43 -10.80 -16.97
N LEU A 60 -6.11 -10.60 -16.85
CA LEU A 60 -5.10 -11.57 -17.25
C LEU A 60 -5.19 -12.83 -16.40
N GLY A 61 -5.38 -12.72 -15.08
CA GLY A 61 -5.56 -13.86 -14.17
C GLY A 61 -6.79 -14.72 -14.53
N PHE A 62 -7.91 -14.09 -14.92
CA PHE A 62 -9.10 -14.82 -15.37
C PHE A 62 -8.90 -15.48 -16.74
N ALA A 63 -8.25 -14.78 -17.68
CA ALA A 63 -7.93 -15.34 -18.99
C ALA A 63 -6.98 -16.54 -18.89
N LEU A 64 -5.94 -16.45 -18.07
CA LEU A 64 -4.99 -17.54 -17.78
C LEU A 64 -5.67 -18.73 -17.09
N ARG A 65 -6.73 -18.50 -16.29
CA ARG A 65 -7.52 -19.59 -15.69
C ARG A 65 -8.34 -20.35 -16.74
N HIS A 66 -8.73 -19.71 -17.84
CA HIS A 66 -9.49 -20.35 -18.91
C HIS A 66 -8.60 -21.25 -19.79
N VAL A 67 -7.31 -20.95 -19.88
CA VAL A 67 -6.33 -21.72 -20.65
C VAL A 67 -5.57 -22.64 -19.68
N ASN A 68 -5.78 -23.96 -19.75
CA ASN A 68 -5.10 -24.94 -18.87
C ASN A 68 -3.58 -25.00 -19.14
N MET A 69 -2.82 -24.03 -18.64
CA MET A 69 -1.37 -23.93 -18.82
C MET A 69 -0.59 -24.79 -17.84
N SER A 70 0.62 -25.18 -18.26
CA SER A 70 1.56 -26.00 -17.49
C SER A 70 2.11 -25.23 -16.28
N LYS A 71 2.45 -25.94 -15.19
CA LYS A 71 2.96 -25.36 -13.94
C LYS A 71 4.22 -24.50 -14.12
N ARG A 72 5.00 -24.73 -15.18
CA ARG A 72 6.21 -23.96 -15.50
C ARG A 72 5.91 -22.55 -16.01
N ASP A 73 4.90 -22.38 -16.85
CA ASP A 73 4.56 -21.07 -17.43
C ASP A 73 4.01 -20.12 -16.38
N ILE A 74 3.24 -20.68 -15.43
CA ILE A 74 2.73 -19.96 -14.27
C ILE A 74 3.88 -19.43 -13.40
N ALA A 75 4.95 -20.21 -13.22
CA ALA A 75 6.10 -19.79 -12.43
C ALA A 75 6.82 -18.58 -13.05
N TYR A 76 6.95 -18.53 -14.38
CA TYR A 76 7.53 -17.38 -15.08
C TYR A 76 6.64 -16.13 -15.00
N LEU A 77 5.32 -16.30 -15.03
CA LEU A 77 4.36 -15.20 -14.88
C LEU A 77 4.31 -14.62 -13.46
N THR A 78 4.50 -15.45 -12.43
CA THR A 78 4.54 -15.01 -11.02
C THR A 78 5.88 -14.39 -10.63
N PHE A 79 6.96 -14.67 -11.37
CA PHE A 79 8.32 -14.16 -11.13
C PHE A 79 8.42 -12.64 -10.88
N PRO A 80 7.84 -11.73 -11.69
CA PRO A 80 7.89 -10.29 -11.43
C PRO A 80 7.18 -9.88 -10.13
N GLY A 81 6.11 -10.59 -9.74
CA GLY A 81 5.41 -10.35 -8.47
C GLY A 81 6.24 -10.77 -7.25
N GLU A 82 6.88 -11.93 -7.33
CA GLU A 82 7.81 -12.40 -6.30
C GLU A 82 9.01 -11.46 -6.13
N LEU A 83 9.55 -10.96 -7.24
CA LEU A 83 10.66 -10.00 -7.21
C LEU A 83 10.24 -8.69 -6.53
N LEU A 84 9.05 -8.18 -6.84
CA LEU A 84 8.49 -6.97 -6.20
C LEU A 84 8.37 -7.17 -4.69
N LEU A 85 7.77 -8.29 -4.24
CA LEU A 85 7.60 -8.58 -2.82
C LEU A 85 8.95 -8.69 -2.10
N ARG A 86 9.96 -9.33 -2.73
CA ARG A 86 11.31 -9.44 -2.17
C ARG A 86 11.99 -8.08 -2.00
N ILE A 87 11.85 -7.18 -2.98
CA ILE A 87 12.39 -5.82 -2.90
C ILE A 87 11.71 -5.03 -1.76
N LEU A 88 10.37 -5.09 -1.65
CA LEU A 88 9.62 -4.42 -0.59
C LEU A 88 10.02 -4.93 0.81
N GLN A 89 10.19 -6.25 0.97
CA GLN A 89 10.62 -6.86 2.22
C GLN A 89 12.07 -6.48 2.59
N MET A 90 12.97 -6.28 1.64
CA MET A 90 14.32 -5.79 1.94
C MET A 90 14.32 -4.31 2.37
N MET A 91 13.39 -3.50 1.84
CA MET A 91 13.28 -2.09 2.20
C MET A 91 12.57 -1.85 3.54
N VAL A 92 11.64 -2.73 3.94
CA VAL A 92 10.83 -2.49 5.14
C VAL A 92 11.66 -2.41 6.42
N LEU A 93 12.67 -3.29 6.57
CA LEU A 93 13.49 -3.35 7.77
C LEU A 93 14.28 -2.05 8.04
N PRO A 94 15.10 -1.53 7.11
CA PRO A 94 15.82 -0.27 7.34
C PRO A 94 14.89 0.94 7.43
N LEU A 95 13.78 0.96 6.69
CA LEU A 95 12.82 2.08 6.74
C LEU A 95 12.09 2.15 8.08
N VAL A 96 11.66 1.02 8.63
CA VAL A 96 10.98 0.99 9.94
C VAL A 96 11.92 1.42 11.06
N VAL A 97 13.15 0.91 11.09
CA VAL A 97 14.12 1.26 12.14
C VAL A 97 14.48 2.76 12.08
N SER A 98 14.82 3.28 10.90
CA SER A 98 15.16 4.70 10.74
C SER A 98 13.98 5.63 11.03
N SER A 99 12.78 5.31 10.54
CA SER A 99 11.56 6.09 10.79
C SER A 99 11.19 6.11 12.28
N LEU A 100 11.33 4.98 12.97
CA LEU A 100 11.06 4.88 14.40
C LEU A 100 12.05 5.73 15.22
N ILE A 101 13.35 5.61 14.93
CA ILE A 101 14.40 6.39 15.63
C ILE A 101 14.19 7.89 15.40
N ALA A 102 14.00 8.31 14.15
CA ALA A 102 13.75 9.71 13.81
C ALA A 102 12.46 10.23 14.45
N GLY A 103 11.39 9.43 14.44
CA GLY A 103 10.10 9.79 15.03
C GLY A 103 10.18 10.01 16.54
N ILE A 104 10.91 9.16 17.27
CA ILE A 104 11.07 9.30 18.72
C ILE A 104 12.01 10.45 19.07
N SER A 105 13.04 10.71 18.26
CA SER A 105 14.00 11.80 18.50
C SER A 105 13.40 13.21 18.40
N ASN A 106 12.29 13.36 17.67
CA ASN A 106 11.66 14.65 17.41
C ASN A 106 10.60 15.05 18.46
N VAL A 107 10.37 14.21 19.48
CA VAL A 107 9.33 14.44 20.49
C VAL A 107 9.93 14.56 21.89
N ASP A 108 9.52 15.59 22.63
CA ASP A 108 9.95 15.80 24.01
C ASP A 108 9.55 14.64 24.93
N ARG A 109 10.45 14.24 25.83
CA ARG A 109 10.27 13.11 26.76
C ARG A 109 8.97 13.17 27.57
N LYS A 110 8.51 14.38 27.94
CA LYS A 110 7.29 14.60 28.74
C LYS A 110 6.01 14.39 27.94
N ASP A 111 6.06 14.70 26.65
CA ASP A 111 4.90 14.65 25.77
C ASP A 111 4.81 13.31 25.03
N PHE A 112 5.96 12.66 24.75
CA PHE A 112 6.02 11.33 24.17
C PHE A 112 5.20 10.30 24.96
N GLY A 113 5.30 10.30 26.30
CA GLY A 113 4.55 9.39 27.16
C GLY A 113 3.03 9.61 27.09
N LYS A 114 2.58 10.87 27.06
CA LYS A 114 1.14 11.21 27.00
C LYS A 114 0.54 10.89 25.63
N ILE A 115 1.26 11.22 24.57
CA ILE A 115 0.84 10.96 23.19
C ILE A 115 0.83 9.45 22.95
N GLY A 116 1.89 8.75 23.35
CA GLY A 116 2.00 7.29 23.25
C GLY A 116 0.89 6.56 24.02
N LEU A 117 0.61 6.96 25.27
CA LEU A 117 -0.43 6.32 26.07
C LEU A 117 -1.84 6.54 25.48
N ARG A 118 -2.17 7.76 25.03
CA ARG A 118 -3.45 8.03 24.36
C ARG A 118 -3.58 7.21 23.08
N THR A 119 -2.50 7.11 22.32
CA THR A 119 -2.44 6.32 21.09
C THR A 119 -2.65 4.84 21.38
N LEU A 120 -1.96 4.29 22.38
CA LEU A 120 -2.09 2.88 22.78
C LEU A 120 -3.53 2.54 23.20
N ILE A 121 -4.14 3.36 24.06
CA ILE A 121 -5.53 3.17 24.49
C ILE A 121 -6.48 3.22 23.29
N TYR A 122 -6.30 4.19 22.39
CA TYR A 122 -7.10 4.30 21.17
C TYR A 122 -6.97 3.06 20.29
N TYR A 123 -5.74 2.57 20.06
CA TYR A 123 -5.50 1.36 19.26
C TYR A 123 -6.10 0.11 19.90
N LEU A 124 -5.99 -0.06 21.23
CA LEU A 124 -6.58 -1.21 21.92
C LEU A 124 -8.10 -1.21 21.80
N VAL A 125 -8.76 -0.08 22.06
CA VAL A 125 -10.22 0.02 21.99
C VAL A 125 -10.72 -0.25 20.56
N THR A 126 -10.10 0.39 19.55
CA THR A 126 -10.53 0.19 18.15
C THR A 126 -10.26 -1.22 17.65
N THR A 127 -9.13 -1.83 18.04
CA THR A 127 -8.79 -3.22 17.66
C THR A 127 -9.76 -4.21 18.27
N VAL A 128 -10.17 -4.02 19.53
CA VAL A 128 -11.17 -4.86 20.19
C VAL A 128 -12.52 -4.76 19.49
N ILE A 129 -13.00 -3.54 19.21
CA ILE A 129 -14.27 -3.32 18.49
C ILE A 129 -14.21 -3.94 17.08
N ALA A 130 -13.11 -3.75 16.36
CA ALA A 130 -12.90 -4.31 15.02
C ALA A 130 -12.84 -5.85 15.03
N ALA A 131 -12.13 -6.45 16.00
CA ALA A 131 -12.04 -7.90 16.15
C ALA A 131 -13.40 -8.51 16.51
N PHE A 132 -14.15 -7.91 17.44
CA PHE A 132 -15.51 -8.34 17.76
C PHE A 132 -16.42 -8.28 16.53
N THR A 133 -16.37 -7.18 15.78
CA THR A 133 -17.16 -7.01 14.55
C THR A 133 -16.76 -8.05 13.49
N GLY A 134 -15.45 -8.26 13.29
CA GLY A 134 -14.92 -9.23 12.33
C GLY A 134 -15.32 -10.67 12.67
N ILE A 135 -15.18 -11.08 13.93
CA ILE A 135 -15.58 -12.42 14.39
C ILE A 135 -17.10 -12.57 14.31
N PHE A 136 -17.87 -11.57 14.72
CA PHE A 136 -19.33 -11.60 14.63
C PHE A 136 -19.82 -11.79 13.19
N LEU A 137 -19.29 -11.00 12.25
CA LEU A 137 -19.60 -11.15 10.82
C LEU A 137 -19.12 -12.50 10.26
N ALA A 138 -17.92 -12.95 10.62
CA ALA A 138 -17.37 -14.21 10.15
C ALA A 138 -18.20 -15.41 10.64
N VAL A 139 -18.67 -15.40 11.89
CA VAL A 139 -19.51 -16.45 12.47
C VAL A 139 -20.94 -16.41 11.91
N LEU A 140 -21.45 -15.25 11.53
CA LEU A 140 -22.77 -15.13 10.87
C LEU A 140 -22.74 -15.62 9.43
N ILE A 141 -21.77 -15.15 8.64
CA ILE A 141 -21.65 -15.49 7.21
C ILE A 141 -21.13 -16.93 7.05
N GLN A 142 -20.25 -17.38 7.97
CA GLN A 142 -19.52 -18.65 7.93
C GLN A 142 -18.94 -18.91 6.53
N PRO A 143 -18.07 -18.02 6.01
CA PRO A 143 -17.46 -18.23 4.71
C PRO A 143 -16.64 -19.54 4.75
N GLY A 144 -16.81 -20.40 3.74
CA GLY A 144 -16.05 -21.65 3.61
C GLY A 144 -16.79 -22.94 3.96
N LYS A 145 -17.96 -22.90 4.63
CA LYS A 145 -18.75 -24.12 4.91
C LYS A 145 -19.35 -24.81 3.67
N SER A 146 -19.34 -24.14 2.51
CA SER A 146 -19.95 -24.64 1.26
C SER A 146 -19.00 -25.45 0.37
N SER A 147 -17.72 -25.61 0.73
CA SER A 147 -16.76 -26.37 -0.09
C SER A 147 -16.22 -27.58 0.68
N ARG A 148 -17.09 -28.58 0.87
CA ARG A 148 -16.69 -29.92 1.30
C ARG A 148 -16.49 -30.81 0.06
N HIS A 149 -15.62 -30.38 -0.84
CA HIS A 149 -15.03 -31.30 -1.81
C HIS A 149 -13.79 -31.92 -1.16
N THR A 150 -13.98 -33.19 -0.80
CA THR A 150 -13.02 -34.28 -0.62
C THR A 150 -11.56 -33.91 -0.90
N SER A 151 -10.83 -33.54 0.16
CA SER A 151 -9.40 -33.78 0.26
C SER A 151 -9.16 -34.30 1.66
N GLU A 152 -8.74 -35.56 1.73
CA GLU A 152 -8.45 -36.25 2.96
C GLU A 152 -7.50 -35.43 3.82
N SER A 153 -7.93 -35.18 5.05
CA SER A 153 -7.08 -34.65 6.11
C SER A 153 -5.98 -35.69 6.39
N SER A 154 -4.76 -35.39 5.97
CA SER A 154 -3.59 -35.90 6.68
C SER A 154 -3.77 -35.54 8.16
N PRO A 155 -3.39 -36.43 9.11
CA PRO A 155 -3.42 -36.09 10.51
C PRO A 155 -2.30 -35.07 10.73
N THR A 156 -2.61 -33.78 10.56
CA THR A 156 -1.80 -32.73 11.17
C THR A 156 -1.93 -32.99 12.66
N GLU A 157 -0.87 -33.53 13.27
CA GLU A 157 -0.71 -33.50 14.72
C GLU A 157 -1.06 -32.10 15.17
N THR A 158 -2.22 -31.99 15.81
CA THR A 158 -2.64 -30.77 16.46
C THR A 158 -1.73 -30.68 17.66
N GLN A 159 -0.53 -30.13 17.45
CA GLN A 159 0.31 -29.69 18.55
C GLN A 159 -0.58 -28.74 19.35
N THR A 160 -1.02 -29.20 20.51
CA THR A 160 -1.85 -28.42 21.43
C THR A 160 -0.96 -27.34 22.00
N VAL A 161 -0.71 -26.30 21.22
CA VAL A 161 0.04 -25.13 21.66
C VAL A 161 -0.76 -24.54 22.80
N HIS A 162 -0.24 -24.67 24.01
CA HIS A 162 -0.91 -24.14 25.17
C HIS A 162 -0.93 -22.61 25.05
N SER A 163 -2.04 -21.95 25.36
CA SER A 163 -2.14 -20.48 25.21
C SER A 163 -1.10 -19.74 26.05
N LEU A 164 -0.63 -20.35 27.15
CA LEU A 164 0.48 -19.82 27.93
C LEU A 164 1.80 -19.90 27.18
N ASP A 165 2.07 -20.97 26.43
CA ASP A 165 3.31 -21.08 25.64
C ASP A 165 3.34 -20.01 24.56
N ALA A 166 2.21 -19.76 23.88
CA ALA A 166 2.11 -18.68 22.90
C ALA A 166 2.32 -17.28 23.53
N PHE A 167 1.83 -17.05 24.75
CA PHE A 167 2.07 -15.79 25.47
C PHE A 167 3.52 -15.65 25.93
N LEU A 168 4.11 -16.74 26.43
CA LEU A 168 5.53 -16.78 26.79
C LEU A 168 6.41 -16.55 25.55
N ASP A 169 6.06 -17.12 24.40
CA ASP A 169 6.77 -16.90 23.14
C ASP A 169 6.60 -15.48 22.62
N LEU A 170 5.46 -14.82 22.84
CA LEU A 170 5.30 -13.40 22.54
C LEU A 170 6.25 -12.55 23.37
N ILE A 171 6.36 -12.79 24.68
CA ILE A 171 7.28 -12.06 25.56
C ILE A 171 8.73 -12.34 25.17
N ARG A 172 9.08 -13.60 24.87
CA ARG A 172 10.42 -13.98 24.38
C ARG A 172 10.77 -13.26 23.07
N ASN A 173 9.82 -13.13 22.16
CA ASN A 173 10.02 -12.41 20.90
C ASN A 173 10.03 -10.87 21.06
N MET A 174 9.47 -10.33 22.15
CA MET A 174 9.54 -8.90 22.47
C MET A 174 10.95 -8.47 22.90
N PHE A 175 11.68 -9.35 23.58
CA PHE A 175 13.05 -9.13 24.03
C PHE A 175 13.99 -10.19 23.43
N PRO A 176 14.33 -10.08 22.13
CA PRO A 176 15.20 -11.06 21.50
C PRO A 176 16.59 -11.06 22.12
N SER A 177 17.19 -12.25 22.25
CA SER A 177 18.56 -12.42 22.74
C SER A 177 19.60 -11.83 21.78
N ASN A 178 19.27 -11.69 20.49
CA ASN A 178 20.13 -11.10 19.48
C ASN A 178 19.29 -10.25 18.50
N LEU A 179 19.59 -8.96 18.42
CA LEU A 179 18.89 -8.02 17.55
C LEU A 179 19.04 -8.36 16.05
N VAL A 180 20.21 -8.86 15.65
CA VAL A 180 20.50 -9.23 14.26
C VAL A 180 19.80 -10.54 13.90
N GLU A 181 19.77 -11.52 14.82
CA GLU A 181 19.05 -12.78 14.57
C GLU A 181 17.53 -12.55 14.50
N ALA A 182 16.97 -11.70 15.38
CA ALA A 182 15.54 -11.38 15.42
C ALA A 182 15.01 -10.78 14.13
N CYS A 183 15.87 -10.09 13.37
CA CYS A 183 15.54 -9.50 12.08
C CYS A 183 15.29 -10.53 10.97
N PHE A 184 15.89 -11.73 11.07
CA PHE A 184 15.82 -12.76 10.02
C PHE A 184 15.16 -14.06 10.49
N ARG A 185 15.09 -14.29 11.80
CA ARG A 185 14.63 -15.54 12.39
C ARG A 185 13.75 -15.25 13.60
N LYS A 186 12.52 -15.77 13.57
CA LYS A 186 11.64 -15.80 14.74
C LYS A 186 12.05 -16.98 15.63
N VAL A 187 12.15 -16.75 16.94
CA VAL A 187 12.32 -17.83 17.92
C VAL A 187 10.96 -18.50 18.08
N SER A 188 10.90 -19.77 17.70
CA SER A 188 9.75 -20.68 17.85
C SER A 188 10.24 -21.99 18.42
#